data_AF-A0A183NZT3-F1
#
_entry.id   AF-A0A183NZT3-F1
#
_cell.length_a   1.000
_cell.length_b   1.000
_cell.length_c   1.000
_cell.angle_alpha   90.00
_cell.angle_beta   90.00
_cell.angle_gamma   90.00
#
_symmetry.space_group_name_H-M   'P 1'
#
loop_
_entity.id
_entity.type
_entity.pdbx_description
1 polymer ?
#
loop_
_entity_poly.entity_id
_entity_poly.type
_entity_poly.pdbx_seq_one_letter_code
_entity_poly.pdbx_strand_id
1 'polypeptide(L)'
;MLEALDFDINIPLPHHFLDRAFAACNDLTLTGKAKIELVCRYLFELNLTELSTAGTLASVKCAAGVYLARELIRLEYENGKSETDDIRIENNGSLGLSVTFETWPKALGLSMGHEDVTNLLPMVLTYVQNIVRTLPISNINNRNYEAAFHKFSNRSYGRIAQSSLLLDADYDFIVQDIRRKMASNSKRTNIDCPEEGRNVQQTTLRMNM
;
A
#
# COMPACT_ATOMS: atom_id res chain seq x y z
N MET A 1 -4.02 -28.35 -16.25
CA MET A 1 -3.77 -26.96 -15.78
C MET A 1 -4.36 -25.95 -16.74
N LEU A 2 -3.95 -25.90 -18.01
CA LEU A 2 -4.52 -24.96 -19.00
C LEU A 2 -6.02 -25.13 -19.19
N GLU A 3 -6.50 -26.36 -19.33
CA GLU A 3 -7.93 -26.68 -19.42
C GLU A 3 -8.72 -26.25 -18.17
N ALA A 4 -8.13 -26.36 -16.98
CA ALA A 4 -8.77 -25.93 -15.74
C ALA A 4 -8.87 -24.40 -15.60
N LEU A 5 -8.08 -23.66 -16.37
CA LEU A 5 -8.13 -22.20 -16.46
C LEU A 5 -8.84 -21.72 -17.74
N ASP A 6 -9.42 -22.63 -18.53
CA ASP A 6 -9.99 -22.32 -19.86
C ASP A 6 -9.01 -21.56 -20.77
N PHE A 7 -7.71 -21.87 -20.65
CA PHE A 7 -6.62 -21.16 -21.32
C PHE A 7 -6.52 -19.65 -20.98
N ASP A 8 -7.28 -19.15 -20.00
CA ASP A 8 -7.14 -17.79 -19.48
C ASP A 8 -5.95 -17.70 -18.53
N ILE A 9 -4.80 -17.39 -19.12
CA ILE A 9 -3.53 -17.16 -18.42
C ILE A 9 -3.26 -15.67 -18.19
N ASN A 10 -4.14 -14.77 -18.66
CA ASN A 10 -3.96 -13.33 -18.58
C ASN A 10 -4.49 -12.77 -17.25
N ILE A 11 -4.13 -13.43 -16.16
CA ILE A 11 -4.60 -13.07 -14.81
C ILE A 11 -3.83 -11.82 -14.34
N PRO A 12 -4.52 -10.71 -14.00
CA PRO A 12 -3.85 -9.51 -13.53
C PRO A 12 -3.11 -9.75 -12.22
N LEU A 13 -1.79 -9.57 -12.25
CA LEU A 13 -0.93 -9.53 -11.08
C LEU A 13 -0.84 -8.11 -10.48
N PRO A 14 -0.52 -7.97 -9.18
CA PRO A 14 -0.35 -6.65 -8.53
C PRO A 14 0.65 -5.74 -9.26
N HIS A 15 1.71 -6.34 -9.84
CA HIS A 15 2.72 -5.63 -10.62
C HIS A 15 2.15 -4.81 -11.78
N HIS A 16 1.09 -5.28 -12.44
CA HIS A 16 0.49 -4.59 -13.59
C HIS A 16 -0.19 -3.26 -13.21
N PHE A 17 -0.45 -3.03 -11.92
CA PHE A 17 -1.08 -1.80 -11.44
C PHE A 17 -0.06 -0.73 -10.99
N LEU A 18 1.23 -1.08 -10.91
CA LEU A 18 2.27 -0.14 -10.45
C LEU A 18 2.49 1.03 -11.40
N ASP A 19 2.47 0.81 -12.72
CA ASP A 19 2.66 1.87 -13.71
C ASP A 19 1.62 2.99 -13.54
N ARG A 20 0.37 2.60 -13.25
CA ARG A 20 -0.72 3.53 -12.98
C ARG A 20 -0.51 4.30 -11.68
N ALA A 21 0.00 3.64 -10.64
CA ALA A 21 0.36 4.29 -9.39
C ALA A 21 1.48 5.32 -9.59
N PHE A 22 2.52 4.98 -10.36
CA PHE A 22 3.66 5.86 -10.61
C PHE A 22 3.33 7.05 -11.50
N ALA A 23 2.40 6.90 -12.43
CA ALA A 23 1.85 8.00 -13.20
C ALA A 23 1.10 9.03 -12.32
N ALA A 24 0.52 8.58 -11.19
CA ALA A 24 -0.21 9.45 -10.26
C ALA A 24 0.65 10.00 -9.10
N CYS A 25 1.84 9.44 -8.85
CA CYS A 25 2.80 9.93 -7.86
C CYS A 25 3.63 11.11 -8.40
N ASN A 26 2.99 12.24 -8.68
CA ASN A 26 3.69 13.43 -9.22
C ASN A 26 4.53 14.18 -8.18
N ASP A 27 4.35 13.83 -6.92
CA ASP A 27 5.03 14.40 -5.76
C ASP A 27 6.37 13.70 -5.43
N LEU A 28 6.71 12.65 -6.17
CA LEU A 28 7.93 11.86 -5.97
C LEU A 28 8.92 12.04 -7.12
N THR A 29 10.20 12.12 -6.75
CA THR A 29 11.31 12.01 -7.70
C THR A 29 11.40 10.61 -8.30
N LEU A 30 12.19 10.45 -9.36
CA LEU A 30 12.45 9.14 -9.96
C LEU A 30 13.01 8.14 -8.92
N THR A 31 13.90 8.60 -8.05
CA THR A 31 14.45 7.81 -6.94
C THR A 31 13.36 7.36 -5.97
N GLY A 32 12.44 8.26 -5.61
CA GLY A 32 11.29 7.94 -4.75
C GLY A 32 10.37 6.89 -5.37
N LYS A 33 10.07 7.01 -6.67
CA LYS A 33 9.27 6.02 -7.42
C LYS A 33 9.97 4.66 -7.45
N ALA A 34 11.27 4.62 -7.71
CA ALA A 34 12.06 3.39 -7.69
C ALA A 34 12.12 2.73 -6.30
N LYS A 35 12.23 3.52 -5.21
CA LYS A 35 12.10 3.00 -3.85
C LYS A 35 10.73 2.34 -3.64
N ILE A 36 9.63 2.99 -4.02
CA ILE A 36 8.28 2.40 -3.93
C ILE A 36 8.18 1.10 -4.72
N GLU A 37 8.70 1.09 -5.95
CA GLU A 37 8.68 -0.10 -6.80
C GLU A 37 9.36 -1.30 -6.14
N LEU A 38 10.56 -1.10 -5.59
CA LEU A 38 11.33 -2.15 -4.91
C LEU A 38 10.62 -2.65 -3.65
N VAL A 39 10.07 -1.74 -2.84
CA VAL A 39 9.29 -2.11 -1.65
C VAL A 39 8.05 -2.91 -2.07
N CYS A 40 7.30 -2.45 -3.06
CA CYS A 40 6.10 -3.14 -3.54
C CYS A 40 6.42 -4.54 -4.07
N ARG A 41 7.44 -4.67 -4.91
CA ARG A 41 7.88 -5.98 -5.43
C ARG A 41 8.27 -6.93 -4.30
N TYR A 42 9.00 -6.45 -3.31
CA TYR A 42 9.36 -7.25 -2.15
C TYR A 42 8.12 -7.71 -1.37
N LEU A 43 7.19 -6.78 -1.09
CA LEU A 43 5.92 -7.07 -0.42
C LEU A 43 5.07 -8.10 -1.19
N PHE A 44 5.01 -7.99 -2.52
CA PHE A 44 4.25 -8.91 -3.35
C PHE A 44 4.82 -10.33 -3.26
N GLU A 45 6.15 -10.48 -3.29
CA GLU A 45 6.80 -11.79 -3.17
C GLU A 45 6.70 -12.38 -1.76
N LEU A 46 6.84 -11.57 -0.71
CA LEU A 46 6.56 -12.01 0.66
C LEU A 46 5.12 -12.53 0.81
N ASN A 47 4.18 -11.89 0.12
CA ASN A 47 2.77 -12.25 0.22
C ASN A 47 2.38 -13.49 -0.60
N LEU A 48 3.23 -14.01 -1.49
CA LEU A 48 2.96 -15.25 -2.20
C LEU A 48 2.82 -16.45 -1.25
N THR A 49 3.39 -16.37 -0.05
CA THR A 49 3.27 -17.41 0.98
C THR A 49 2.08 -17.23 1.92
N GLU A 50 1.31 -16.13 1.78
CA GLU A 50 0.15 -15.84 2.63
C GLU A 50 -1.16 -16.32 1.99
N LEU A 51 -1.55 -17.57 2.29
CA LEU A 51 -2.79 -18.17 1.80
C LEU A 51 -4.04 -17.35 2.15
N SER A 52 -4.04 -16.67 3.31
CA SER A 52 -5.12 -15.81 3.78
C SER A 52 -5.47 -14.68 2.81
N THR A 53 -4.55 -14.31 1.91
CA THR A 53 -4.72 -13.24 0.93
C THR A 53 -4.95 -13.74 -0.50
N ALA A 54 -5.13 -15.05 -0.69
CA ALA A 54 -5.30 -15.64 -2.03
C ALA A 54 -6.51 -15.04 -2.77
N GLY A 55 -7.62 -14.77 -2.06
CA GLY A 55 -8.82 -14.15 -2.61
C GLY A 55 -8.78 -12.62 -2.74
N THR A 56 -7.71 -11.96 -2.32
CA THR A 56 -7.60 -10.50 -2.40
C THR A 56 -7.23 -10.07 -3.82
N LEU A 57 -7.98 -9.11 -4.36
CA LEU A 57 -7.76 -8.54 -5.70
C LEU A 57 -6.34 -8.00 -5.87
N ALA A 58 -5.78 -8.17 -7.06
CA ALA A 58 -4.46 -7.67 -7.41
C ALA A 58 -4.32 -6.14 -7.30
N SER A 59 -5.37 -5.39 -7.64
CA SER A 59 -5.40 -3.94 -7.48
C SER A 59 -5.31 -3.52 -6.01
N VAL A 60 -6.02 -4.21 -5.11
CA VAL A 60 -5.97 -3.97 -3.66
C VAL A 60 -4.59 -4.28 -3.10
N LYS A 61 -3.99 -5.41 -3.50
CA LYS A 61 -2.60 -5.76 -3.16
C LYS A 61 -1.64 -4.66 -3.61
N CYS A 62 -1.77 -4.18 -4.84
CA CYS A 62 -0.93 -3.10 -5.34
C CYS A 62 -1.13 -1.80 -4.55
N ALA A 63 -2.37 -1.36 -4.36
CA ALA A 63 -2.68 -0.11 -3.67
C ALA A 63 -2.21 -0.13 -2.21
N ALA A 64 -2.42 -1.24 -1.50
CA ALA A 64 -1.91 -1.43 -0.15
C ALA A 64 -0.37 -1.41 -0.09
N GLY A 65 0.30 -2.03 -1.08
CA GLY A 65 1.75 -2.00 -1.19
C GLY A 65 2.28 -0.57 -1.40
N VAL A 66 1.67 0.18 -2.32
CA VAL A 66 2.02 1.58 -2.59
C VAL A 66 1.76 2.45 -1.35
N TYR A 67 0.62 2.26 -0.68
CA TYR A 67 0.29 3.00 0.53
C TYR A 67 1.36 2.79 1.61
N LEU A 68 1.70 1.53 1.90
CA LEU A 68 2.70 1.20 2.92
C LEU A 68 4.09 1.72 2.54
N ALA A 69 4.49 1.58 1.27
CA ALA A 69 5.78 2.10 0.80
C ALA A 69 5.88 3.61 0.95
N ARG A 70 4.81 4.35 0.62
CA ARG A 70 4.74 5.80 0.84
C ARG A 70 4.81 6.14 2.32
N GLU A 71 4.09 5.41 3.16
CA GLU A 71 4.11 5.63 4.61
C GLU A 71 5.51 5.44 5.22
N LEU A 72 6.23 4.40 4.79
CA LEU A 72 7.61 4.16 5.20
C LEU A 72 8.55 5.30 4.78
N ILE A 73 8.43 5.77 3.54
CA ILE A 73 9.24 6.89 3.02
C ILE A 73 8.94 8.19 3.77
N ARG A 74 7.67 8.45 4.07
CA ARG A 74 7.26 9.61 4.88
C ARG A 74 7.97 9.61 6.24
N LEU A 75 7.98 8.46 6.91
CA LEU A 75 8.61 8.33 8.22
C LEU A 75 10.13 8.40 8.18
N GLU A 76 10.77 7.82 7.15
CA GLU A 76 12.21 7.99 6.92
C GLU A 76 12.57 9.48 6.82
N TYR A 77 11.77 10.24 6.06
CA TYR A 77 11.95 11.68 5.91
C TYR A 77 11.70 12.48 7.19
N GLU A 78 10.58 12.23 7.89
CA GLU A 78 10.23 12.91 9.15
C GLU A 78 11.24 12.66 10.26
N ASN A 79 11.88 11.48 10.26
CA ASN A 79 12.95 11.13 11.18
C ASN A 79 14.31 11.72 10.80
N GLY A 80 14.39 12.55 9.74
CA GLY A 80 15.62 13.17 9.28
C GLY A 80 16.61 12.21 8.62
N LYS A 81 16.17 11.00 8.26
CA LYS A 81 17.00 9.95 7.63
C LYS A 81 16.97 10.00 6.10
N SER A 82 16.48 11.10 5.50
CA SER A 82 16.30 11.23 4.04
C SER A 82 17.61 11.11 3.22
N GLU A 83 18.77 11.24 3.86
CA GLU A 83 20.10 11.19 3.24
C GLU A 83 20.75 9.80 3.31
N THR A 84 20.09 8.77 3.85
CA THR A 84 20.69 7.42 3.86
C THR A 84 20.70 6.84 2.44
N ASP A 85 21.86 6.94 1.78
CA ASP A 85 22.25 6.31 0.51
C ASP A 85 22.29 4.76 0.56
N ASP A 86 21.56 4.15 1.50
CA ASP A 86 21.63 2.73 1.78
C ASP A 86 20.98 1.90 0.65
N ILE A 87 20.00 2.49 -0.03
CA ILE A 87 19.41 1.92 -1.25
C ILE A 87 20.19 2.44 -2.44
N ARG A 88 21.15 1.63 -2.91
CA ARG A 88 21.93 1.92 -4.13
C ARG A 88 21.06 1.81 -5.38
N ILE A 89 20.30 2.86 -5.66
CA ILE A 89 19.63 3.07 -6.94
C ILE A 89 20.68 3.75 -7.84
N GLU A 90 20.93 3.26 -9.05
CA GLU A 90 21.95 3.78 -9.97
C GLU A 90 21.63 5.19 -10.55
N ASN A 91 20.93 6.05 -9.80
CA ASN A 91 20.50 7.36 -10.24
C ASN A 91 20.89 8.45 -9.23
N ASN A 92 21.61 9.47 -9.71
CA ASN A 92 22.17 10.60 -8.95
C ASN A 92 21.12 11.65 -8.49
N GLY A 93 19.86 11.26 -8.31
CA GLY A 93 18.79 12.19 -7.94
C GLY A 93 18.55 12.23 -6.43
N SER A 94 18.73 13.39 -5.80
CA SER A 94 18.35 13.56 -4.39
C SER A 94 16.83 13.40 -4.23
N LEU A 95 16.40 12.92 -3.05
CA LEU A 95 15.00 12.72 -2.70
C LEU A 95 14.36 14.08 -2.36
N GLY A 96 14.09 14.92 -3.37
CA GLY A 96 13.33 16.15 -3.17
C GLY A 96 11.86 15.83 -2.89
N LEU A 97 11.49 15.72 -1.61
CA LEU A 97 10.10 15.61 -1.17
C LEU A 97 9.49 17.01 -1.00
N SER A 98 8.27 17.21 -1.50
CA SER A 98 7.50 18.42 -1.22
C SER A 98 7.21 18.54 0.28
N VAL A 99 7.12 19.78 0.79
CA VAL A 99 6.84 20.15 2.20
C VAL A 99 5.52 19.56 2.74
N THR A 100 4.67 18.99 1.88
CA THR A 100 3.45 18.27 2.25
C THR A 100 3.41 16.89 1.57
N PHE A 101 4.24 15.95 2.03
CA PHE A 101 4.17 14.57 1.57
C PHE A 101 2.97 13.85 2.19
N GLU A 102 1.87 13.81 1.46
CA GLU A 102 0.67 13.06 1.84
C GLU A 102 0.84 11.57 1.47
N THR A 103 0.57 10.66 2.41
CA THR A 103 0.69 9.22 2.18
C THR A 103 -0.19 8.75 1.02
N TRP A 104 -1.42 9.27 0.93
CA TRP A 104 -2.40 8.86 -0.07
C TRP A 104 -3.11 10.05 -0.72
N PRO A 105 -2.45 10.75 -1.66
CA PRO A 105 -3.04 11.90 -2.33
C PRO A 105 -4.30 11.53 -3.10
N LYS A 106 -5.28 12.44 -3.18
CA LYS A 106 -6.55 12.22 -3.89
C LYS A 106 -6.36 11.73 -5.33
N ALA A 107 -5.38 12.28 -6.06
CA ALA A 107 -5.07 11.87 -7.43
C ALA A 107 -4.62 10.40 -7.53
N LEU A 108 -3.87 9.92 -6.52
CA LEU A 108 -3.45 8.52 -6.44
C LEU A 108 -4.65 7.60 -6.17
N GLY A 109 -5.51 7.98 -5.22
CA GLY A 109 -6.75 7.24 -4.92
C GLY A 109 -7.65 7.10 -6.15
N LEU A 110 -7.90 8.20 -6.88
CA LEU A 110 -8.69 8.20 -8.11
C LEU A 110 -8.04 7.35 -9.22
N SER A 111 -6.73 7.49 -9.42
CA SER A 111 -6.01 6.73 -10.44
C SER A 111 -6.08 5.22 -10.16
N MET A 112 -5.94 4.82 -8.89
CA MET A 112 -5.97 3.42 -8.50
C MET A 112 -7.38 2.86 -8.30
N GLY A 113 -8.43 3.69 -8.29
CA GLY A 113 -9.81 3.28 -7.98
C GLY A 113 -10.00 2.88 -6.51
N HIS A 114 -9.21 3.50 -5.62
CA HIS A 114 -9.17 3.23 -4.19
C HIS A 114 -9.14 4.56 -3.42
N GLU A 115 -10.19 5.38 -3.59
CA GLU A 115 -10.35 6.65 -2.88
C GLU A 115 -10.57 6.43 -1.38
N ASP A 116 -11.37 5.41 -1.04
CA ASP A 116 -11.54 4.97 0.34
C ASP A 116 -10.41 4.00 0.75
N VAL A 117 -9.42 4.56 1.43
CA VAL A 117 -8.25 3.84 1.95
C VAL A 117 -8.59 2.81 3.03
N THR A 118 -9.76 2.87 3.65
CA THR A 118 -10.12 1.94 4.73
C THR A 118 -10.20 0.50 4.24
N ASN A 119 -10.61 0.30 2.99
CA ASN A 119 -10.65 -1.00 2.33
C ASN A 119 -9.26 -1.62 2.12
N LEU A 120 -8.20 -0.81 2.16
CA LEU A 120 -6.81 -1.27 2.04
C LEU A 120 -6.25 -1.76 3.38
N LEU A 121 -6.85 -1.35 4.51
CA LEU A 121 -6.31 -1.61 5.85
C LEU A 121 -5.95 -3.08 6.10
N PRO A 122 -6.81 -4.08 5.80
CA PRO A 122 -6.47 -5.48 6.08
C PRO A 122 -5.20 -5.91 5.34
N MET A 123 -5.09 -5.53 4.07
CA MET A 123 -3.95 -5.91 3.23
C MET A 123 -2.66 -5.19 3.65
N VAL A 124 -2.76 -3.91 4.03
CA VAL A 124 -1.63 -3.14 4.58
C VAL A 124 -1.10 -3.78 5.86
N LEU A 125 -2.00 -4.19 6.77
CA LEU A 125 -1.60 -4.86 8.02
C LEU A 125 -0.96 -6.22 7.74
N THR A 126 -1.44 -6.98 6.76
CA THR A 126 -0.77 -8.23 6.34
C THR A 126 0.63 -7.96 5.81
N TYR A 127 0.84 -6.92 4.99
CA TYR A 127 2.18 -6.57 4.52
C TYR A 127 3.12 -6.18 5.66
N VAL A 128 2.66 -5.40 6.63
CA VAL A 128 3.45 -5.08 7.83
C VAL A 128 3.84 -6.35 8.58
N GLN A 129 2.88 -7.26 8.82
CA GLN A 129 3.16 -8.54 9.49
C GLN A 129 4.19 -9.38 8.74
N ASN A 130 4.09 -9.43 7.40
CA ASN A 130 5.04 -10.15 6.58
C ASN A 130 6.46 -9.58 6.72
N ILE A 131 6.61 -8.25 6.73
CA ILE A 131 7.92 -7.63 6.96
C ILE A 131 8.44 -7.98 8.36
N VAL A 132 7.63 -7.82 9.40
CA VAL A 132 8.04 -8.11 10.79
C VAL A 132 8.50 -9.56 10.96
N ARG A 133 7.87 -10.53 10.26
CA ARG A 133 8.30 -11.94 10.25
C ARG A 133 9.68 -12.14 9.62
N THR A 134 10.13 -11.24 8.75
CA THR A 134 11.47 -11.29 8.14
C THR A 134 12.55 -10.57 8.92
N LEU A 135 12.19 -9.75 9.93
CA LEU A 135 13.17 -8.99 10.69
C LEU A 135 14.07 -9.93 11.53
N PRO A 136 15.37 -9.58 11.71
CA PRO A 136 16.32 -10.39 12.48
C PRO A 136 15.90 -10.65 13.93
N ILE A 137 15.07 -9.78 14.49
CA ILE A 137 14.61 -9.80 15.89
C ILE A 137 13.39 -10.74 16.05
N SER A 138 12.83 -11.24 14.95
CA SER A 138 11.66 -12.10 14.96
C SER A 138 12.01 -13.51 15.44
N ASN A 139 11.35 -13.98 16.51
CA ASN A 139 11.45 -15.36 16.98
C ASN A 139 10.63 -16.37 16.14
N ILE A 140 10.11 -15.95 14.98
CA ILE A 140 9.24 -16.75 14.13
C ILE A 140 10.08 -17.51 13.11
N ASN A 141 9.76 -18.80 12.89
CA ASN A 141 10.38 -19.58 11.83
C ASN A 141 10.07 -18.96 10.46
N ASN A 142 11.05 -18.29 9.86
CA ASN A 142 10.91 -17.44 8.69
C ASN A 142 11.23 -18.15 7.36
N ARG A 143 11.38 -19.48 7.36
CA ARG A 143 11.75 -20.29 6.17
C ARG A 143 10.91 -20.00 4.94
N ASN A 144 9.62 -19.71 5.12
CA ASN A 144 8.72 -19.41 4.00
C ASN A 144 9.05 -18.08 3.30
N TYR A 145 9.64 -17.12 4.01
CA TYR A 145 9.97 -15.80 3.48
C TYR A 145 11.43 -15.67 3.05
N GLU A 146 12.25 -16.69 3.35
CA GLU A 146 13.70 -16.65 3.19
C GLU A 146 14.13 -16.40 1.74
N ALA A 147 13.44 -17.03 0.77
CA ALA A 147 13.76 -16.88 -0.65
C ALA A 147 13.55 -15.43 -1.14
N ALA A 148 12.43 -14.81 -0.76
CA ALA A 148 12.16 -13.42 -1.10
C ALA A 148 13.16 -12.50 -0.38
N PHE A 149 13.43 -12.72 0.90
CA PHE A 149 14.40 -11.94 1.65
C PHE A 149 15.79 -11.99 1.01
N HIS A 150 16.31 -13.17 0.66
CA HIS A 150 17.62 -13.32 0.00
C HIS A 150 17.65 -12.63 -1.37
N LYS A 151 16.60 -12.79 -2.18
CA LYS A 151 16.49 -12.14 -3.49
C LYS A 151 16.57 -10.62 -3.38
N PHE A 152 15.75 -10.03 -2.52
CA PHE A 152 15.67 -8.57 -2.35
C PHE A 152 16.77 -7.99 -1.46
N SER A 153 17.61 -8.83 -0.84
CA SER A 153 18.88 -8.44 -0.22
C SER A 153 20.01 -8.25 -1.25
N ASN A 154 19.81 -8.68 -2.50
CA ASN A 154 20.81 -8.53 -3.55
C ASN A 154 20.96 -7.07 -4.00
N ARG A 155 22.17 -6.70 -4.44
CA ARG A 155 22.47 -5.38 -5.03
C ARG A 155 21.60 -5.06 -6.25
N SER A 156 21.21 -6.06 -7.05
CA SER A 156 20.32 -5.86 -8.21
C SER A 156 18.93 -5.34 -7.82
N TYR A 157 18.52 -5.50 -6.56
CA TYR A 157 17.28 -4.99 -6.00
C TYR A 157 17.52 -3.84 -5.01
N GLY A 158 18.65 -3.14 -5.12
CA GLY A 158 19.03 -2.05 -4.22
C GLY A 158 19.20 -2.48 -2.76
N ARG A 159 19.30 -3.78 -2.48
CA ARG A 159 19.30 -4.36 -1.13
C ARG A 159 18.09 -3.95 -0.29
N ILE A 160 16.92 -3.75 -0.91
CA ILE A 160 15.75 -3.18 -0.24
C ILE A 160 15.34 -3.94 1.03
N ALA A 161 15.47 -5.28 1.05
CA ALA A 161 15.13 -6.09 2.22
C ALA A 161 16.05 -5.84 3.43
N GLN A 162 17.24 -5.28 3.21
CA GLN A 162 18.23 -4.93 4.23
C GLN A 162 18.37 -3.42 4.42
N SER A 163 17.50 -2.62 3.79
CA SER A 163 17.60 -1.17 3.87
C SER A 163 17.14 -0.63 5.23
N SER A 164 17.70 0.51 5.64
CA SER A 164 17.26 1.26 6.83
C SER A 164 15.76 1.55 6.80
N LEU A 165 15.20 1.80 5.61
CA LEU A 165 13.77 2.04 5.39
C LEU A 165 12.89 0.94 5.99
N LEU A 166 13.32 -0.33 5.89
CA LEU A 166 12.57 -1.47 6.41
C LEU A 166 13.09 -1.96 7.78
N LEU A 167 14.40 -1.92 8.03
CA LEU A 167 14.98 -2.47 9.25
C LEU A 167 14.84 -1.54 10.47
N ASP A 168 14.91 -0.23 10.27
CA ASP A 168 14.85 0.76 11.35
C ASP A 168 13.44 1.27 11.62
N ALA A 169 12.44 0.80 10.88
CA ALA A 169 11.08 1.26 10.99
C ALA A 169 10.41 0.78 12.29
N ASP A 170 9.76 1.70 13.00
CA ASP A 170 8.89 1.37 14.14
C ASP A 170 7.54 0.87 13.63
N TYR A 171 7.43 -0.45 13.47
CA TYR A 171 6.21 -1.08 12.95
C TYR A 171 5.02 -0.99 13.90
N ASP A 172 5.24 -0.88 15.21
CA ASP A 172 4.15 -0.69 16.17
C ASP A 172 3.55 0.71 16.01
N PHE A 173 4.41 1.73 15.90
CA PHE A 173 3.98 3.09 15.57
C PHE A 173 3.27 3.15 14.21
N ILE A 174 3.84 2.54 13.16
CA ILE A 174 3.25 2.51 11.82
C ILE A 174 1.83 1.93 11.86
N VAL A 175 1.63 0.79 12.53
CA VAL A 175 0.31 0.16 12.62
C VAL A 175 -0.69 1.08 13.33
N GLN A 176 -0.29 1.72 14.43
CA GLN A 176 -1.15 2.65 15.17
C GLN A 176 -1.51 3.88 14.33
N ASP A 177 -0.54 4.45 13.64
CA ASP A 177 -0.73 5.66 12.83
C ASP A 177 -1.63 5.38 11.60
N ILE A 178 -1.38 4.28 10.89
CA ILE A 178 -2.21 3.85 9.75
C ILE A 178 -3.66 3.63 10.19
N ARG A 179 -3.89 2.93 11.30
CA ARG A 179 -5.24 2.72 11.85
C ARG A 179 -5.92 4.04 12.19
N ARG A 180 -5.20 4.99 12.79
CA ARG A 180 -5.72 6.32 13.15
C ARG A 180 -6.10 7.13 11.90
N LYS A 181 -5.23 7.16 10.89
CA LYS A 181 -5.46 7.86 9.61
C LYS A 181 -6.67 7.32 8.88
N MET A 182 -6.75 6.00 8.71
CA MET A 182 -7.87 5.36 8.01
C MET A 182 -9.20 5.49 8.78
N ALA A 183 -9.18 5.43 10.11
CA ALA A 183 -10.38 5.70 10.93
C ALA A 183 -10.86 7.16 10.85
N SER A 184 -9.93 8.12 10.70
CA SER A 184 -10.26 9.55 10.57
C SER A 184 -10.87 9.87 9.21
N ASN A 185 -10.42 9.20 8.14
CA ASN A 185 -11.00 9.33 6.80
C ASN A 185 -12.43 8.77 6.73
N SER A 186 -12.69 7.64 7.39
CA SER A 186 -14.05 7.07 7.51
C SER A 186 -15.06 8.02 8.16
N LYS A 187 -14.61 8.86 9.10
CA LYS A 187 -15.48 9.85 9.76
C LYS A 187 -15.81 11.05 8.87
N ARG A 188 -14.92 11.43 7.94
CA ARG A 188 -15.18 12.54 7.00
C ARG A 188 -16.20 12.15 5.94
N THR A 189 -16.12 10.94 5.39
CA THR A 189 -17.08 10.46 4.37
C THR A 189 -18.51 10.32 4.91
N ASN A 190 -18.70 10.10 6.22
CA ASN A 190 -20.03 10.02 6.84
C ASN A 190 -20.67 11.39 7.14
N ILE A 191 -19.94 12.50 7.07
CA ILE A 191 -20.48 13.84 7.32
C ILE A 191 -20.98 14.50 6.01
N ASP A 192 -20.53 13.99 4.86
CA ASP A 192 -20.84 14.57 3.53
C ASP A 192 -22.10 13.98 2.86
N CYS A 193 -22.88 13.14 3.56
CA CYS A 193 -24.22 12.74 3.13
C CYS A 193 -25.28 13.58 3.85
N PRO A 194 -25.93 14.58 3.22
CA PRO A 194 -27.14 15.13 3.80
C PRO A 194 -28.20 14.04 3.76
N GLU A 195 -28.68 13.63 4.94
CA GLU A 195 -29.94 12.89 5.04
C GLU A 195 -31.05 13.76 4.43
N GLU A 196 -31.41 13.51 3.17
CA GLU A 196 -32.67 13.96 2.62
C GLU A 196 -33.79 13.24 3.37
N GLY A 197 -34.27 13.90 4.43
CA GLY A 197 -35.45 13.49 5.18
C GLY A 197 -36.65 13.36 4.24
N ARG A 198 -37.01 12.12 3.90
CA ARG A 198 -38.28 11.79 3.27
C ARG A 198 -39.40 11.92 4.30
N ASN A 199 -39.85 13.15 4.53
CA ASN A 199 -41.18 13.43 5.05
C ASN A 199 -42.11 13.69 3.85
N VAL A 200 -42.68 12.63 3.29
CA VAL A 200 -43.80 12.75 2.34
C VAL A 200 -45.05 12.22 3.04
N GLN A 201 -45.86 13.17 3.49
CA GLN A 201 -47.17 12.97 4.07
C GLN A 201 -48.05 12.13 3.12
N GLN A 202 -48.61 11.05 3.65
CA GLN A 202 -49.72 10.34 3.01
C GLN A 202 -50.96 11.26 3.03
N THR A 203 -51.25 11.89 1.89
CA THR A 203 -52.55 12.52 1.65
C THR A 203 -53.45 11.53 0.93
N THR A 204 -54.26 10.80 1.69
CA THR A 204 -55.30 9.92 1.16
C THR A 204 -56.48 10.78 0.70
N LEU A 205 -56.60 11.00 -0.62
CA LEU A 205 -57.80 11.57 -1.24
C LEU A 205 -58.94 10.55 -1.21
N ARG A 206 -59.96 10.82 -0.40
CA ARG A 206 -61.29 10.19 -0.49
C ARG A 206 -61.97 10.67 -1.78
N MET A 207 -62.27 9.74 -2.70
CA MET A 207 -63.29 9.94 -3.73
C MET A 207 -64.63 9.44 -3.19
N ASN A 208 -65.63 10.32 -3.24
CA ASN A 208 -67.02 10.00 -2.99
C ASN A 208 -67.62 9.26 -4.21
N MET A 209 -68.36 8.19 -3.93
CA MET A 209 -69.61 7.83 -4.62
C MET A 209 -70.70 7.71 -3.56
#